data_AF-A0A7Y2ARK6-F1
#
_entry.id   AF-A0A7Y2ARK6-F1
#
_cell.length_a   1.000
_cell.length_b   1.000
_cell.length_c   1.000
_cell.angle_alpha   90.00
_cell.angle_beta   90.00
_cell.angle_gamma   90.00
#
_symmetry.space_group_name_H-M   'P 1'
#
loop_
_entity.id
_entity.type
_entity.pdbx_description
1 polymer ?
#
loop_
_entity_poly.entity_id
_entity_poly.type
_entity_poly.pdbx_seq_one_letter_code
_entity_poly.pdbx_strand_id
1 'polypeptide(L)'
;MKTIKTTIAIALLFATAIGFANNTSSTLVNGNEVTTVSGTEKHQPYFRKSNGKLYLNYLNEGMQNVQIKVIDSNNRIVFATTLKGEFVVEKAFDFNKAVKDNYKVVVKSNKETYYEYITVK
;
A
#
# COMPACT_ATOMS: atom_id res chain seq x y z
N MET A 1 -1.91 45.55 35.25
CA MET A 1 -1.30 45.39 33.91
C MET A 1 -0.11 44.45 34.03
N LYS A 2 -0.17 43.30 33.34
CA LYS A 2 0.92 42.42 32.86
C LYS A 2 0.39 40.99 32.73
N THR A 3 -0.20 40.71 31.58
CA THR A 3 -0.53 39.36 31.09
C THR A 3 0.75 38.70 30.60
N ILE A 4 1.11 37.56 31.18
CA ILE A 4 2.16 36.70 30.62
C ILE A 4 1.47 35.70 29.69
N LYS A 5 1.74 35.84 28.40
CA LYS A 5 1.37 34.88 27.35
C LYS A 5 2.53 33.91 27.18
N THR A 6 2.31 32.61 27.36
CA THR A 6 3.27 31.56 26.98
C THR A 6 2.55 30.32 26.46
N THR A 7 2.17 30.40 25.19
CA THR A 7 2.45 29.48 24.08
C THR A 7 3.05 28.08 24.40
N ILE A 8 2.28 27.07 23.98
CA ILE A 8 2.64 25.73 23.45
C ILE A 8 3.31 24.71 24.38
N ALA A 9 2.55 23.66 24.70
CA ALA A 9 3.07 22.30 24.83
C ALA A 9 2.05 21.33 24.18
N ILE A 10 2.17 21.13 22.87
CA ILE A 10 1.56 19.99 22.20
C ILE A 10 2.44 18.80 22.53
N ALA A 11 2.02 18.00 23.51
CA ALA A 11 2.63 16.72 23.79
C ALA A 11 2.30 15.75 22.65
N LEU A 12 3.21 15.64 21.68
CA LEU A 12 3.21 14.55 20.71
C LEU A 12 3.63 13.25 21.41
N LEU A 13 2.66 12.42 21.81
CA LEU A 13 2.91 11.02 22.11
C LEU A 13 3.04 10.26 20.78
N PHE A 14 4.25 10.19 20.23
CA PHE A 14 4.59 9.11 19.31
C PHE A 14 5.14 7.94 20.13
N ALA A 15 4.26 7.03 20.53
CA ALA A 15 4.69 5.69 20.90
C ALA A 15 5.14 5.00 19.60
N THR A 16 6.45 4.89 19.39
CA THR A 16 6.97 4.01 18.35
C THR A 16 6.69 2.56 18.76
N ALA A 17 5.68 1.93 18.16
CA ALA A 17 5.57 0.48 18.21
C ALA A 17 6.71 -0.09 17.37
N ILE A 18 7.76 -0.61 18.04
CA ILE A 18 8.76 -1.44 17.38
C ILE A 18 8.06 -2.77 17.09
N GLY A 19 7.54 -2.92 15.87
CA GLY A 19 7.08 -4.21 15.39
C GLY A 19 8.28 -5.12 15.18
N PHE A 20 8.31 -6.26 15.86
CA PHE A 20 9.27 -7.32 15.55
C PHE A 20 8.92 -7.92 14.18
N ALA A 21 9.81 -7.77 13.20
CA ALA A 21 9.73 -8.50 11.94
C ALA A 21 10.18 -9.96 12.17
N ASN A 22 9.29 -10.93 11.94
CA ASN A 22 9.67 -12.34 11.87
C ASN A 22 10.32 -12.60 10.51
N ASN A 23 11.65 -12.58 10.43
CA ASN A 23 12.37 -13.13 9.28
C ASN A 23 12.66 -14.62 9.54
N THR A 24 11.87 -15.52 8.93
CA THR A 24 12.23 -16.94 8.92
C THR A 24 13.38 -17.15 7.95
N SER A 25 14.62 -17.09 8.43
CA SER A 25 15.80 -17.48 7.65
C SER A 25 15.99 -18.99 7.74
N SER A 26 15.82 -19.70 6.62
CA SER A 26 16.15 -21.12 6.50
C SER A 26 17.65 -21.28 6.24
N THR A 27 18.41 -21.68 7.25
CA THR A 27 19.82 -22.08 7.07
C THR A 27 19.89 -23.48 6.48
N LEU A 28 20.42 -23.60 5.25
CA LEU A 28 20.91 -24.86 4.69
C LEU A 28 22.40 -24.96 5.02
N VAL A 29 22.79 -25.92 5.86
CA VAL A 29 24.19 -26.18 6.19
C VAL A 29 24.69 -27.29 5.28
N ASN A 30 25.55 -26.95 4.31
CA ASN A 30 26.34 -27.93 3.58
C ASN A 30 27.79 -27.43 3.51
N GLY A 31 28.69 -28.09 4.24
CA GLY A 31 30.14 -27.94 4.14
C GLY A 31 30.70 -26.51 4.01
N ASN A 32 31.04 -25.90 5.15
CA ASN A 32 31.95 -24.75 5.30
C ASN A 32 31.66 -23.41 4.60
N GLU A 33 30.57 -23.23 3.85
CA GLU A 33 30.15 -21.90 3.40
C GLU A 33 28.69 -21.62 3.79
N VAL A 34 28.49 -20.56 4.57
CA VAL A 34 27.16 -20.03 4.88
C VAL A 34 26.78 -19.09 3.74
N THR A 35 26.09 -19.61 2.73
CA THR A 35 25.47 -18.78 1.69
C THR A 35 24.13 -18.28 2.22
N THR A 36 24.09 -17.02 2.65
CA THR A 36 22.83 -16.34 2.98
C THR A 36 22.05 -16.13 1.67
N VAL A 37 21.15 -17.07 1.35
CA VAL A 37 20.20 -16.90 0.25
C VAL A 37 19.12 -15.94 0.74
N SER A 38 19.39 -14.64 0.66
CA SER A 38 18.37 -13.62 0.89
C SER A 38 17.40 -13.65 -0.30
N GLY A 39 16.43 -14.56 -0.25
CA GLY A 39 15.29 -14.50 -1.15
C GLY A 39 14.60 -13.16 -0.91
N THR A 40 14.61 -12.27 -1.89
CA THR A 40 13.79 -11.06 -1.85
C THR A 40 12.34 -11.49 -1.86
N GLU A 41 11.73 -11.64 -0.69
CA GLU A 41 10.29 -11.89 -0.58
C GLU A 41 9.55 -10.68 -1.15
N LYS A 42 8.81 -10.88 -2.24
CA LYS A 42 8.01 -9.81 -2.85
C LYS A 42 6.68 -9.74 -2.13
N HIS A 43 6.40 -8.62 -1.47
CA HIS A 43 5.10 -8.36 -0.86
C HIS A 43 4.06 -8.02 -1.94
N GLN A 44 3.07 -8.89 -2.15
CA GLN A 44 1.94 -8.58 -3.03
C GLN A 44 1.00 -7.56 -2.35
N PRO A 45 0.36 -6.65 -3.10
CA PRO A 45 -0.69 -5.79 -2.54
C PRO A 45 -1.84 -6.61 -1.96
N TYR A 46 -2.33 -6.19 -0.80
CA TYR A 46 -3.56 -6.70 -0.21
C TYR A 46 -4.74 -5.80 -0.57
N PHE A 47 -5.82 -6.42 -1.04
CA PHE A 47 -7.07 -5.77 -1.38
C PHE A 47 -8.18 -6.21 -0.45
N ARG A 48 -8.96 -5.26 0.07
CA ARG A 48 -10.15 -5.54 0.89
C ARG A 48 -11.36 -4.80 0.35
N LYS A 49 -12.48 -5.49 0.18
CA LYS A 49 -13.77 -4.89 -0.21
C LYS A 49 -14.66 -4.78 1.02
N SER A 50 -15.19 -3.59 1.29
CA SER A 50 -16.12 -3.38 2.40
C SER A 50 -16.93 -2.10 2.19
N ASN A 51 -18.24 -2.15 2.40
CA ASN A 51 -19.15 -1.01 2.37
C ASN A 51 -19.04 -0.16 1.10
N GLY A 52 -19.03 -0.82 -0.07
CA GLY A 52 -18.89 -0.15 -1.36
C GLY A 52 -17.53 0.51 -1.59
N LYS A 53 -16.52 0.18 -0.78
CA LYS A 53 -15.15 0.68 -0.93
C LYS A 53 -14.17 -0.45 -1.21
N LEU A 54 -13.13 -0.13 -1.98
CA LEU A 54 -11.96 -0.98 -2.16
C LEU A 54 -10.77 -0.35 -1.42
N TYR A 55 -10.22 -1.08 -0.47
CA TYR A 55 -9.01 -0.71 0.25
C TYR A 55 -7.82 -1.43 -0.35
N LEU A 56 -6.73 -0.70 -0.54
CA LEU A 56 -5.43 -1.17 -1.02
C LEU A 56 -4.42 -0.91 0.09
N ASN A 57 -3.69 -1.94 0.48
CA ASN A 57 -2.47 -1.83 1.29
C ASN A 57 -1.32 -2.54 0.55
N TYR A 58 -0.23 -1.83 0.30
CA TYR A 58 0.93 -2.35 -0.38
C TYR A 58 2.21 -1.84 0.28
N LEU A 59 3.01 -2.78 0.78
CA LEU A 59 4.36 -2.52 1.28
C LEU A 59 5.33 -2.41 0.09
N ASN A 60 5.73 -1.18 -0.23
CA ASN A 60 6.57 -0.84 -1.35
C ASN A 60 8.01 -0.61 -0.87
N GLU A 61 8.65 -1.66 -0.34
CA GLU A 61 9.96 -1.57 0.32
C GLU A 61 11.03 -0.93 -0.56
N GLY A 62 10.97 -1.21 -1.87
CA GLY A 62 11.88 -0.63 -2.85
C GLY A 62 11.58 0.83 -3.20
N MET A 63 10.62 1.48 -2.53
CA MET A 63 10.18 2.87 -2.75
C MET A 63 9.97 3.18 -4.24
N GLN A 64 9.41 2.21 -4.98
CA GLN A 64 9.20 2.32 -6.41
C GLN A 64 8.07 3.30 -6.72
N ASN A 65 8.04 3.81 -7.95
CA ASN A 65 6.86 4.54 -8.41
C ASN A 65 5.69 3.57 -8.58
N VAL A 66 4.57 3.85 -7.91
CA VAL A 66 3.35 3.04 -7.96
C VAL A 66 2.29 3.79 -8.75
N GLN A 67 1.89 3.23 -9.88
CA GLN A 67 0.80 3.76 -10.71
C GLN A 67 -0.48 3.00 -10.38
N ILE A 68 -1.56 3.74 -10.12
CA ILE A 68 -2.87 3.15 -9.87
C ILE A 68 -3.86 3.71 -10.89
N LYS A 69 -4.63 2.82 -11.52
CA LYS A 69 -5.70 3.18 -12.47
C LYS A 69 -6.99 2.48 -12.09
N VAL A 70 -8.12 3.15 -12.26
CA VAL A 70 -9.45 2.52 -12.25
C VAL A 70 -10.01 2.61 -13.66
N ILE A 71 -10.41 1.47 -14.19
CA ILE A 71 -10.88 1.30 -15.57
C ILE A 71 -12.30 0.75 -15.52
N ASP A 72 -13.22 1.32 -16.29
CA ASP A 72 -14.60 0.84 -16.39
C ASP A 72 -14.77 -0.26 -17.46
N SER A 73 -15.98 -0.80 -17.64
CA SER A 73 -16.20 -1.90 -18.60
C SER A 73 -16.01 -1.49 -20.06
N ASN A 74 -16.08 -0.20 -20.36
CA ASN A 74 -15.83 0.36 -21.69
C ASN A 74 -14.33 0.65 -21.93
N ASN A 75 -13.45 0.14 -21.07
CA ASN A 75 -12.00 0.38 -21.10
C ASN A 75 -11.60 1.86 -20.92
N ARG A 76 -12.46 2.70 -20.35
CA ARG A 76 -12.12 4.10 -20.06
C ARG A 76 -11.40 4.17 -18.71
N ILE A 77 -10.33 4.95 -18.64
CA ILE A 77 -9.66 5.26 -17.38
C ILE A 77 -10.48 6.33 -16.67
N VAL A 78 -11.18 5.95 -15.60
CA VAL A 78 -12.04 6.87 -14.81
C VAL A 78 -11.29 7.48 -13.62
N PHE A 79 -10.14 6.92 -13.26
CA PHE A 79 -9.21 7.48 -12.27
C PHE A 79 -7.78 7.03 -12.57
N ALA A 80 -6.81 7.91 -12.36
CA ALA A 80 -5.40 7.57 -12.41
C ALA A 80 -4.59 8.40 -11.42
N THR A 81 -3.59 7.77 -10.80
CA THR A 81 -2.62 8.46 -9.95
C THR A 81 -1.26 7.78 -10.01
N THR A 82 -0.21 8.51 -9.67
CA THR A 82 1.16 7.98 -9.50
C THR A 82 1.70 8.45 -8.17
N LEU A 83 2.10 7.50 -7.33
CA LEU A 83 2.75 7.73 -6.05
C LEU A 83 4.25 7.49 -6.26
N LYS A 84 5.08 8.45 -5.86
CA LYS A 84 6.53 8.42 -6.12
C LYS A 84 7.29 8.22 -4.82
N GLY A 85 8.11 7.19 -4.73
CA GLY A 85 8.99 7.02 -3.56
C GLY A 85 8.29 6.66 -2.25
N GLU A 86 7.01 6.28 -2.27
CA GLU A 86 6.26 5.97 -1.04
C GLU A 86 6.63 4.57 -0.53
N PHE A 87 7.09 4.46 0.72
CA PHE A 87 7.42 3.16 1.34
C PHE A 87 6.18 2.28 1.59
N VAL A 88 5.05 2.92 1.92
CA VAL A 88 3.75 2.25 2.09
C VAL A 88 2.72 2.94 1.22
N VAL A 89 1.97 2.14 0.46
CA VAL A 89 0.84 2.63 -0.35
C VAL A 89 -0.46 2.17 0.27
N GLU A 90 -1.18 3.13 0.85
CA GLU A 90 -2.54 2.92 1.37
C GLU A 90 -3.53 3.79 0.60
N LYS A 91 -4.57 3.17 0.03
CA LYS A 91 -5.65 3.88 -0.68
C LYS A 91 -7.00 3.27 -0.37
N ALA A 92 -8.02 4.12 -0.33
CA ALA A 92 -9.42 3.72 -0.31
C ALA A 92 -10.12 4.35 -1.51
N PHE A 93 -10.75 3.51 -2.32
CA PHE A 93 -11.57 3.91 -3.45
C PHE A 93 -13.04 3.76 -3.06
N ASP A 94 -13.77 4.86 -3.06
CA ASP A 94 -15.20 4.87 -2.70
C ASP A 94 -16.06 4.73 -3.95
N PHE A 95 -16.73 3.59 -4.10
CA PHE A 95 -17.62 3.29 -5.22
C PHE A 95 -19.10 3.47 -4.89
N ASN A 96 -19.45 3.95 -3.68
CA ASN A 96 -20.86 4.12 -3.29
C ASN A 96 -21.63 5.11 -4.18
N LYS A 97 -20.92 6.03 -4.85
CA LYS A 97 -21.49 6.99 -5.81
C LYS A 97 -21.06 6.74 -7.25
N ALA A 98 -20.39 5.62 -7.51
CA ALA A 98 -19.97 5.27 -8.86
C ALA A 98 -21.20 4.84 -9.69
N VAL A 99 -21.09 4.98 -11.02
CA VAL A 99 -22.10 4.47 -11.94
C VAL A 99 -22.12 2.94 -11.84
N LYS A 100 -23.29 2.33 -12.05
CA LYS A 100 -23.43 0.87 -12.13
C LYS A 100 -22.54 0.32 -13.24
N ASP A 101 -21.51 -0.42 -12.87
CA ASP A 101 -20.53 -0.97 -13.80
C ASP A 101 -19.62 -2.01 -13.11
N ASN A 102 -18.79 -2.68 -13.90
CA ASN A 102 -17.65 -3.46 -13.44
C ASN A 102 -16.37 -2.65 -13.63
N TYR A 103 -15.72 -2.32 -12.52
CA TYR A 103 -14.47 -1.59 -12.50
C TYR A 103 -13.29 -2.53 -12.26
N LYS A 104 -12.19 -2.27 -12.98
CA LYS A 104 -10.87 -2.90 -12.79
C LYS A 104 -9.91 -1.89 -12.20
N VAL A 105 -9.39 -2.17 -11.02
CA VAL A 105 -8.32 -1.42 -10.37
C VAL A 105 -7.00 -2.08 -10.72
N VAL A 106 -6.09 -1.31 -11.33
CA VAL A 106 -4.77 -1.74 -11.77
C VAL A 106 -3.74 -1.05 -10.90
N VAL A 107 -2.87 -1.82 -10.25
CA VAL A 107 -1.73 -1.32 -9.46
C VAL A 107 -0.45 -1.80 -10.12
N LYS A 108 0.35 -0.88 -10.65
CA LYS A 108 1.63 -1.19 -11.28
C LYS A 108 2.78 -0.67 -10.43
N SER A 109 3.69 -1.56 -10.06
CA SER A 109 4.92 -1.25 -9.33
C SER A 109 6.09 -1.90 -10.06
N ASN A 110 7.01 -1.09 -10.58
CA ASN A 110 8.13 -1.56 -11.42
C ASN A 110 7.65 -2.44 -12.60
N LYS A 111 8.07 -3.71 -12.66
CA LYS A 111 7.67 -4.70 -13.69
C LYS A 111 6.40 -5.48 -13.33
N GLU A 112 5.92 -5.36 -12.10
CA GLU A 112 4.76 -6.10 -11.60
C GLU A 112 3.48 -5.30 -11.82
N THR A 113 2.40 -6.00 -12.16
CA THR A 113 1.06 -5.40 -12.28
C THR A 113 0.04 -6.29 -11.59
N TYR A 114 -0.72 -5.69 -10.69
CA TYR A 114 -1.75 -6.34 -9.90
C TYR A 114 -3.12 -5.80 -10.27
N TYR A 115 -4.14 -6.63 -10.11
CA TYR A 115 -5.50 -6.33 -10.54
C TYR A 115 -6.48 -6.69 -9.43
N GLU A 116 -7.51 -5.87 -9.29
CA GLU A 116 -8.67 -6.18 -8.48
C GLU A 116 -9.93 -5.63 -9.15
N TYR A 117 -11.06 -6.31 -8.95
CA TYR A 117 -12.32 -5.98 -9.61
C TYR A 117 -13.39 -5.62 -8.59
N ILE A 118 -14.21 -4.62 -8.91
CA ILE A 118 -15.36 -4.24 -8.09
C ILE A 118 -16.58 -4.02 -8.98
N THR A 119 -17.68 -4.67 -8.62
CA THR A 119 -18.97 -4.54 -9.29
C THR A 119 -19.86 -3.60 -8.49
N VAL A 120 -20.39 -2.58 -9.15
CA VAL A 120 -21.39 -1.66 -8.63
C VAL A 120 -22.74 -2.02 -9.26
N LYS A 121 -23.72 -2.37 -8.43
CA LYS A 121 -25.02 -2.93 -8.85
C LYS A 121 -26.14 -1.90 -8.90
#